data_AF-A0A0P7YDI5-F1
#
_entry.id   AF-A0A0P7YDI5-F1
#
_cell.length_a   1.000
_cell.length_b   1.000
_cell.length_c   1.000
_cell.angle_alpha   90.00
_cell.angle_beta   90.00
_cell.angle_gamma   90.00
#
_symmetry.space_group_name_H-M   'P 1'
#
loop_
_entity.id
_entity.type
_entity.pdbx_description
1 polymer ?
#
loop_
_entity_poly.entity_id
_entity_poly.type
_entity_poly.pdbx_seq_one_letter_code
_entity_poly.pdbx_strand_id
1 'polypeptide(L)' 'MEVIFILIGLSLILAVTFLFLFFKAMKGGQFDDDYTPSVRILFDNHKKTTKNQPLKQKSNE' A
#
# COMPACT_ATOMS: atom_id res chain seq x y z
N MET A 1 12.15 -41.82 16.19
CA MET A 1 10.73 -41.41 16.25
C MET A 1 10.56 -40.06 16.93
N GLU A 2 11.32 -39.72 17.99
CA GLU A 2 11.25 -38.40 18.65
C GLU A 2 11.50 -37.19 17.74
N VAL A 3 12.47 -37.29 16.82
CA VAL A 3 12.84 -36.21 15.90
C VAL A 3 11.65 -35.74 15.06
N ILE A 4 10.70 -36.63 14.75
CA ILE A 4 9.53 -36.30 13.94
C ILE A 4 8.60 -35.33 14.67
N PHE A 5 8.47 -35.46 16.00
CA PHE A 5 7.64 -34.55 16.79
C PHE A 5 8.24 -33.14 16.86
N ILE A 6 9.57 -33.05 16.95
CA ILE A 6 10.30 -31.76 16.91
C ILE A 6 10.11 -31.08 15.55
N LEU A 7 10.24 -31.83 14.45
CA LEU A 7 10.06 -31.30 13.10
C LEU A 7 8.62 -30.82 12.86
N ILE A 8 7.63 -31.57 13.36
CA ILE A 8 6.22 -31.16 13.29
C ILE A 8 6.00 -29.85 14.07
N GLY A 9 6.53 -29.74 15.28
CA GLY A 9 6.46 -28.51 16.07
C GLY A 9 7.09 -27.32 15.37
N LEU A 10 8.31 -27.48 14.84
CA LEU A 10 9.02 -26.41 14.13
C LEU A 10 8.29 -25.96 12.87
N SER A 11 7.77 -26.91 12.07
CA SER A 11 7.01 -26.60 10.85
C SER A 11 5.70 -25.86 11.15
N LEU A 12 4.98 -26.24 12.21
CA LEU A 12 3.78 -25.53 12.66
C LEU A 12 4.09 -24.10 13.08
N ILE A 13 5.16 -23.89 13.86
CA ILE A 13 5.59 -22.55 14.28
C ILE A 13 5.93 -21.69 13.06
N LEU A 14 6.68 -22.23 12.09
CA LEU A 14 7.01 -21.52 10.86
C LEU A 14 5.75 -21.17 10.06
N ALA A 15 4.81 -22.11 9.92
CA ALA A 15 3.56 -21.90 9.19
C ALA A 15 2.70 -20.79 9.84
N VAL A 16 2.53 -20.82 11.15
CA VAL A 16 1.77 -19.79 11.89
C VAL A 16 2.44 -18.43 11.80
N THR A 17 3.78 -18.38 11.94
CA THR A 17 4.55 -17.14 11.84
C THR A 17 4.41 -16.53 10.45
N PHE A 18 4.54 -17.35 9.40
CA PHE A 18 4.39 -16.92 8.03
C PHE A 18 2.98 -16.40 7.75
N LEU A 19 1.95 -17.11 8.22
CA LEU A 19 0.55 -16.71 8.08
C LEU A 19 0.26 -15.39 8.82
N PHE A 20 0.80 -15.20 10.02
CA PHE A 20 0.66 -13.94 10.76
C PHE A 20 1.31 -12.77 10.03
N LEU A 21 2.53 -12.95 9.53
CA LEU A 21 3.23 -11.94 8.74
C LEU A 21 2.49 -11.61 7.44
N PHE A 22 1.91 -12.60 6.77
CA PHE A 22 1.08 -12.43 5.58
C PHE A 22 -0.09 -11.49 5.85
N PHE A 23 -0.89 -11.74 6.88
CA PHE A 23 -2.00 -10.85 7.24
C PHE A 23 -1.53 -9.46 7.68
N LYS A 24 -0.40 -9.37 8.39
CA LYS A 24 0.20 -8.07 8.75
C LYS A 24 0.59 -7.26 7.52
N ALA A 25 1.18 -7.90 6.51
CA ALA A 25 1.59 -7.25 5.26
C ALA A 25 0.37 -6.78 4.45
N MET A 26 -0.69 -7.59 4.37
CA MET A 26 -1.92 -7.21 3.66
C MET A 26 -2.62 -5.98 4.28
N LYS A 27 -2.49 -5.77 5.59
CA LYS A 27 -3.06 -4.59 6.28
C LYS A 27 -2.30 -3.29 6.03
N GLY A 28 -1.13 -3.32 5.37
CA GLY A 28 -0.23 -2.17 5.24
C GLY A 28 -0.65 -1.08 4.24
N GLY A 29 -1.90 -1.05 3.76
CA GLY A 29 -2.36 -0.05 2.79
C GLY A 29 -1.72 -0.16 1.40
N GLN A 30 -1.04 -1.27 1.10
CA GLN A 30 -0.39 -1.47 -0.21
C GLN A 30 -1.38 -1.52 -1.38
N PHE A 31 -2.67 -1.75 -1.08
CA PHE A 31 -3.77 -1.76 -2.05
C PHE A 31 -4.48 -0.40 -2.13
N ASP A 32 -3.97 0.66 -1.50
CA ASP A 32 -4.63 1.97 -1.55
C ASP A 32 -4.38 2.71 -2.89
N ASP A 33 -3.46 2.20 -3.72
CA ASP A 33 -3.15 2.74 -5.05
C ASP A 33 -3.76 1.89 -6.19
N ASP A 34 -5.04 1.55 -6.04
CA ASP A 34 -5.82 0.82 -7.06
C ASP A 34 -6.09 1.67 -8.33
N TYR A 35 -5.86 2.98 -8.26
CA TYR A 35 -5.99 3.92 -9.37
C TYR A 35 -4.63 4.30 -9.92
N THR A 36 -4.30 3.72 -11.08
CA THR A 36 -3.05 3.94 -11.80
C THR A 36 -2.71 5.43 -11.93
N PRO A 37 -1.46 5.84 -11.70
CA PRO A 37 -1.06 7.25 -11.74
C PRO A 37 -1.36 7.92 -13.08
N SER A 38 -1.30 7.18 -14.19
CA SER A 38 -1.67 7.64 -15.52
C SER A 38 -3.14 8.06 -15.61
N VAL A 39 -4.04 7.34 -14.97
CA VAL A 39 -5.48 7.62 -14.97
C VAL A 39 -5.80 8.78 -14.03
N ARG A 40 -5.16 8.82 -12.85
CA ARG A 40 -5.31 9.92 -11.88
C ARG A 40 -4.97 11.28 -12.48
N ILE A 41 -3.86 11.36 -13.21
CA ILE A 41 -3.39 12.61 -13.85
C ILE A 41 -4.38 13.12 -14.92
N LEU A 42 -5.07 12.23 -15.63
CA LEU A 42 -6.07 12.63 -16.64
C LEU A 42 -7.29 13.32 -16.01
N PHE A 43 -7.69 12.91 -14.80
CA PHE A 43 -8.85 13.46 -14.09
C PHE A 43 -8.49 14.58 -13.10
N ASP A 44 -7.25 14.65 -12.62
CA ASP A 44 -6.74 15.72 -11.76
C ASP A 44 -6.71 17.08 -12.48
N ASN A 45 -6.49 17.07 -13.81
CA ASN A 45 -6.53 18.27 -14.63
C ASN A 45 -7.93 18.90 -14.75
N HIS A 46 -8.99 18.13 -14.49
CA HIS A 46 -10.37 18.65 -14.54
C HIS A 46 -10.86 19.26 -13.22
N LYS A 47 -10.22 18.98 -12.08
CA LYS A 47 -10.66 19.54 -10.77
C LYS A 47 -10.07 20.91 -10.44
N LYS A 48 -9.05 21.38 -11.16
CA LYS A 48 -8.41 22.69 -10.89
C LYS A 48 -9.23 23.90 -11.32
N THR A 49 -10.35 23.73 -12.03
CA THR A 49 -11.16 24.86 -12.53
C THR A 49 -12.27 25.31 -11.56
N THR A 50 -12.50 24.64 -10.42
CA THR A 50 -13.67 24.95 -9.56
C THR A 50 -13.44 24.97 -8.05
N LYS A 51 -12.24 25.34 -7.57
CA LYS A 51 -12.10 25.78 -6.18
C LYS A 51 -10.92 26.74 -5.99
N ASN A 52 -11.23 28.03 -6.06
CA ASN A 52 -10.60 29.14 -5.34
C ASN A 52 -9.13 28.92 -4.91
N GLN A 53 -8.19 29.26 -5.78
CA GLN A 53 -6.92 29.87 -5.35
C GLN A 53 -6.61 31.06 -6.25
N PRO A 54 -6.24 32.22 -5.68
CA PRO A 54 -6.01 33.44 -6.43
C PRO A 54 -4.75 33.28 -7.28
N LEU A 55 -4.76 33.90 -8.48
CA LEU A 55 -3.55 34.10 -9.27
C LEU A 55 -2.46 34.68 -8.37
N LYS A 56 -1.42 33.90 -8.08
CA LYS A 56 -0.14 34.46 -7.66
C LYS A 56 0.74 34.63 -8.88
N GLN A 57 0.40 35.67 -9.63
CA GLN A 57 1.31 36.35 -10.52
C GLN A 57 2.46 36.91 -9.66
N LYS A 58 3.64 36.32 -9.81
CA LYS A 58 4.94 36.95 -9.57
C LYS A 58 5.69 36.69 -10.87
N SER A 59 5.78 37.61 -11.82
CA SER A 59 6.59 38.84 -11.76
C SER A 59 7.72 38.69 -10.75
N ASN A 60 8.92 38.43 -11.26
CA ASN A 60 10.14 39.19 -11.00
C ASN A 60 11.25 38.48 -11.79
N GLU A 61 11.77 39.21 -12.79
CA GLU A 61 13.07 39.10 -13.49
C GLU A 61 13.67 37.72 -13.79
#